data_AF-A0A970U1U4-F1
#
_entry.id   AF-A0A970U1U4-F1
#
_cell.length_a   1.000
_cell.length_b   1.000
_cell.length_c   1.000
_cell.angle_alpha   90.00
_cell.angle_beta   90.00
_cell.angle_gamma   90.00
#
_symmetry.space_group_name_H-M   'P 1'
#
loop_
_entity.id
_entity.type
_entity.pdbx_description
1 polymer ?
#
loop_
_entity_poly.entity_id
_entity_poly.type
_entity_poly.pdbx_seq_one_letter_code
_entity_poly.pdbx_strand_id
1 'polypeptide(L)'
;MKPRFDTILHIAFVWILIHFVISLIGFIALFSFDSFFRVYFLDSLLPFTKALLFQTGYFALFIFIFKLLKFKKINFLYAFSILQCVILHSIFFTHLERWDEKIVFAANDPSLLMSYLTHNYPYFFDIMYLFGGFEVFFDGGFFVPSNTLYYYVTSIVLPVLYYFLITFVSIKVSKKIRKY
;
A
#
# COMPACT_ATOMS: atom_id res chain seq x y z
N MET A 1 14.23 32.28 -3.97
CA MET A 1 13.32 31.13 -4.23
C MET A 1 13.61 29.98 -3.26
N LYS A 2 13.23 30.05 -1.97
CA LYS A 2 13.30 28.93 -1.02
C LYS A 2 12.34 29.23 0.14
N PRO A 3 11.12 28.66 0.11
CA PRO A 3 10.68 27.81 1.23
C PRO A 3 9.74 26.64 0.85
N ARG A 4 9.27 26.59 -0.41
CA ARG A 4 8.20 25.67 -0.84
C ARG A 4 8.69 24.23 -1.02
N PHE A 5 9.89 24.06 -1.56
CA PHE A 5 10.48 22.75 -1.83
C PHE A 5 10.86 22.03 -0.54
N ASP A 6 11.48 22.75 0.39
CA ASP A 6 11.81 22.21 1.71
C ASP A 6 10.54 21.72 2.42
N THR A 7 9.40 22.38 2.20
CA THR A 7 8.11 21.95 2.77
C THR A 7 7.63 20.62 2.21
N ILE A 8 7.77 20.41 0.90
CA ILE A 8 7.35 19.18 0.24
C ILE A 8 8.24 18.01 0.68
N LEU A 9 9.56 18.21 0.69
CA LEU A 9 10.50 17.20 1.16
C LEU A 9 10.29 16.84 2.64
N HIS A 10 9.99 17.82 3.48
CA HIS A 10 9.71 17.56 4.87
C HIS A 10 8.40 16.79 5.08
N ILE A 11 7.33 17.11 4.34
CA ILE A 11 6.09 16.33 4.35
C ILE A 11 6.36 14.89 3.89
N ALA A 12 7.15 14.73 2.82
CA ALA A 12 7.54 13.43 2.32
C ALA A 12 8.33 12.60 3.34
N PHE A 13 9.27 13.23 4.04
CA PHE A 13 10.04 12.56 5.09
C PHE A 13 9.14 12.11 6.24
N VAL A 14 8.25 13.00 6.71
CA VAL A 14 7.27 12.67 7.75
C VAL A 14 6.33 11.55 7.29
N TRP A 15 5.95 11.53 6.02
CA TRP A 15 5.15 10.46 5.42
C TRP A 15 5.85 9.12 5.48
N ILE A 16 7.12 9.06 5.03
CA ILE A 16 7.92 7.82 5.05
C ILE A 16 8.06 7.30 6.48
N LEU A 17 8.33 8.20 7.44
CA LEU A 17 8.45 7.82 8.84
C LEU A 17 7.15 7.26 9.42
N ILE A 18 6.01 7.93 9.20
CA ILE A 18 4.70 7.47 9.69
C ILE A 18 4.35 6.12 9.05
N HIS A 19 4.55 5.99 7.74
CA HIS A 19 4.29 4.77 6.99
C HIS A 19 5.13 3.61 7.52
N PHE A 20 6.43 3.81 7.70
CA PHE A 20 7.34 2.84 8.29
C PHE A 20 6.90 2.39 9.69
N VAL A 21 6.55 3.34 10.57
CA VAL A 21 6.09 3.03 11.94
C VAL A 21 4.81 2.19 11.92
N ILE A 22 3.83 2.54 11.08
CA ILE A 22 2.57 1.79 11.01
C ILE A 22 2.80 0.37 10.46
N SER A 23 3.61 0.23 9.40
CA SER A 23 3.96 -1.08 8.86
C SER A 23 4.72 -1.94 9.87
N LEU A 24 5.63 -1.33 10.65
CA LEU A 24 6.36 -2.02 11.72
C LEU A 24 5.40 -2.51 12.82
N ILE A 25 4.40 -1.71 13.20
CA ILE A 25 3.34 -2.15 14.13
C ILE A 25 2.62 -3.38 13.60
N GLY A 26 2.26 -3.39 12.31
CA GLY A 26 1.65 -4.56 11.65
C GLY A 26 2.52 -5.81 11.74
N PHE A 27 3.80 -5.67 11.38
CA PHE A 27 4.75 -6.78 11.46
C PHE A 27 4.94 -7.30 12.89
N ILE A 28 5.06 -6.40 13.88
CA ILE A 28 5.18 -6.79 15.30
C ILE A 28 3.92 -7.51 15.77
N ALA A 29 2.73 -7.06 15.36
CA ALA A 29 1.48 -7.73 15.69
C ALA A 29 1.46 -9.17 15.13
N LEU A 30 1.81 -9.35 13.85
CA LEU A 30 1.90 -10.69 13.25
C LEU A 30 2.93 -11.56 13.96
N PHE A 31 4.12 -11.03 14.22
CA PHE A 31 5.14 -11.75 14.99
C PHE A 31 4.65 -12.13 16.40
N SER A 32 3.86 -11.28 17.05
CA SER A 32 3.37 -11.54 18.40
C SER A 32 2.25 -12.58 18.45
N PHE A 33 1.36 -12.59 17.45
CA PHE A 33 0.13 -13.37 17.49
C PHE A 33 0.12 -14.59 16.54
N ASP A 34 1.00 -14.64 15.55
CA ASP A 34 1.08 -15.74 14.59
C ASP A 34 2.37 -16.57 14.78
N SER A 35 2.23 -17.87 15.00
CA SER A 35 3.37 -18.77 15.20
C SER A 35 4.23 -18.94 13.95
N PHE A 36 3.65 -18.83 12.74
CA PHE A 36 4.40 -18.90 11.50
C PHE A 36 5.43 -17.77 11.42
N PHE A 37 5.01 -16.53 11.70
CA PHE A 37 5.91 -15.37 11.68
C PHE A 37 7.03 -15.45 12.73
N ARG A 38 6.80 -16.15 13.86
CA ARG A 38 7.84 -16.38 14.87
C ARG A 38 8.85 -17.44 14.45
N VAL A 39 8.36 -18.58 13.98
CA VAL A 39 9.21 -19.73 13.60
C VAL A 39 10.03 -19.39 12.35
N TYR A 40 9.42 -18.71 11.38
CA TYR A 40 10.01 -18.34 10.10
C TYR A 40 10.37 -16.85 10.04
N PHE A 41 11.00 -16.33 11.09
CA PHE A 41 11.27 -14.89 11.24
C PHE A 41 12.03 -14.31 10.04
N LEU A 42 13.14 -14.93 9.62
CA LEU A 42 13.94 -14.43 8.49
C LEU A 42 13.16 -14.48 7.17
N ASP A 43 12.40 -15.55 6.95
CA ASP A 43 11.57 -15.73 5.76
C ASP A 43 10.39 -14.75 5.73
N SER A 44 9.91 -14.30 6.90
CA SER A 44 8.85 -13.30 7.03
C SER A 44 9.38 -11.86 6.96
N LEU A 45 10.62 -11.62 7.39
CA LEU A 45 11.27 -10.32 7.38
C LEU A 45 11.63 -9.87 5.94
N LEU A 46 12.00 -10.80 5.08
CA LEU A 46 12.39 -10.48 3.70
C LEU A 46 11.22 -9.92 2.87
N PRO A 47 10.03 -10.52 2.82
CA PRO A 47 8.83 -9.94 2.19
C PRO A 47 8.47 -8.58 2.77
N PHE A 48 8.52 -8.43 4.11
CA PHE A 48 8.25 -7.17 4.79
C PHE A 48 9.18 -6.03 4.33
N THR A 49 10.49 -6.30 4.32
CA THR A 49 11.47 -5.32 3.88
C THR A 49 11.36 -5.01 2.39
N LYS A 50 11.07 -6.00 1.54
CA LYS A 50 10.82 -5.78 0.10
C LYS A 50 9.63 -4.86 -0.14
N ALA A 51 8.50 -5.11 0.51
CA ALA A 51 7.32 -4.25 0.34
C ALA A 51 7.56 -2.84 0.87
N LEU A 52 8.20 -2.69 2.04
CA LEU A 52 8.57 -1.37 2.56
C LEU A 52 9.49 -0.60 1.60
N LEU A 53 10.51 -1.25 1.06
CA LEU A 53 11.40 -0.65 0.08
C LEU A 53 10.67 -0.28 -1.21
N PHE A 54 9.75 -1.13 -1.68
CA PHE A 54 8.93 -0.84 -2.84
C PHE A 54 8.05 0.39 -2.60
N GLN A 55 7.30 0.43 -1.49
CA GLN A 55 6.37 1.52 -1.16
C GLN A 55 7.10 2.84 -0.97
N THR A 56 8.21 2.84 -0.21
CA THR A 56 9.03 4.04 0.02
C THR A 56 9.76 4.49 -1.23
N GLY A 57 10.34 3.56 -2.01
CA GLY A 57 11.02 3.85 -3.26
C GLY A 57 10.08 4.41 -4.32
N TYR A 58 8.88 3.84 -4.42
CA TYR A 58 7.85 4.31 -5.35
C TYR A 58 7.34 5.71 -4.98
N PHE A 59 7.12 5.96 -3.68
CA PHE A 59 6.77 7.30 -3.19
C PHE A 59 7.91 8.31 -3.45
N ALA A 60 9.17 7.93 -3.25
CA ALA A 60 10.32 8.77 -3.53
C ALA A 60 10.45 9.11 -5.03
N LEU A 61 10.25 8.11 -5.90
CA LEU A 61 10.22 8.30 -7.35
C LEU A 61 9.08 9.25 -7.76
N PHE A 62 7.91 9.08 -7.16
CA PHE A 62 6.77 9.98 -7.40
C PHE A 62 7.11 11.43 -7.04
N ILE A 63 7.75 11.67 -5.88
CA ILE A 63 8.21 13.01 -5.48
C ILE A 63 9.22 13.57 -6.46
N PHE A 64 10.16 12.74 -6.91
CA PHE A 64 11.18 13.13 -7.87
C PHE A 64 10.55 13.58 -9.20
N ILE A 65 9.63 12.79 -9.77
CA ILE A 65 8.91 13.14 -10.99
C ILE A 65 8.08 14.41 -10.79
N PHE A 66 7.36 14.50 -9.67
CA PHE A 66 6.56 15.68 -9.34
C PHE A 66 7.40 16.95 -9.28
N LYS A 67 8.63 16.87 -8.74
CA LYS A 67 9.59 17.98 -8.72
C LYS A 67 9.93 18.44 -10.14
N LEU A 68 10.17 17.53 -11.07
CA LEU A 68 10.49 17.86 -12.46
C LEU A 68 9.32 18.57 -13.16
N LEU A 69 8.09 18.17 -12.88
CA LEU A 69 6.87 18.70 -13.50
C LEU A 69 6.41 20.07 -12.95
N LYS A 70 7.07 20.62 -11.92
CA LYS A 70 6.80 21.95 -11.32
C LYS A 70 5.32 22.19 -10.91
N PHE A 71 4.55 21.15 -10.66
CA PHE A 71 3.13 21.24 -10.30
C PHE A 71 2.87 22.04 -9.01
N LYS A 72 1.65 22.61 -8.88
CA LYS A 72 1.20 23.37 -7.69
C LYS A 72 1.24 22.51 -6.41
N LYS A 73 1.60 23.10 -5.27
CA LYS A 73 1.74 22.41 -3.97
C LYS A 73 0.48 21.63 -3.57
N ILE A 74 -0.70 22.16 -3.85
CA ILE A 74 -1.95 21.49 -3.46
C ILE A 74 -2.17 20.19 -4.25
N ASN A 75 -1.73 20.16 -5.53
CA ASN A 75 -1.78 18.97 -6.37
C ASN A 75 -0.82 17.90 -5.83
N PHE A 76 0.34 18.29 -5.28
CA PHE A 76 1.28 17.34 -4.65
C PHE A 76 0.62 16.55 -3.52
N LEU A 77 -0.16 17.23 -2.67
CA LEU A 77 -0.60 16.69 -1.39
C LEU A 77 -1.50 15.48 -1.52
N TYR A 78 -2.23 15.33 -2.64
CA TYR A 78 -3.10 14.18 -2.83
C TYR A 78 -2.84 13.43 -4.13
N ALA A 79 -1.98 13.95 -5.02
CA ALA A 79 -1.72 13.28 -6.29
C ALA A 79 -1.14 11.88 -6.13
N PHE A 80 -0.34 11.61 -5.09
CA PHE A 80 0.13 10.25 -4.83
C PHE A 80 -1.04 9.32 -4.46
N SER A 81 -1.88 9.71 -3.50
CA SER A 81 -3.03 8.90 -3.07
C SER A 81 -4.06 8.73 -4.19
N ILE A 82 -4.27 9.76 -5.01
CA ILE A 82 -5.12 9.69 -6.20
C ILE A 82 -4.52 8.73 -7.24
N LEU A 83 -3.20 8.80 -7.47
CA LEU A 83 -2.52 7.86 -8.37
C LEU A 83 -2.66 6.41 -7.87
N GLN A 84 -2.48 6.17 -6.57
CA GLN A 84 -2.71 4.85 -5.96
C GLN A 84 -4.16 4.40 -6.16
N CYS A 85 -5.12 5.30 -5.93
CA CYS A 85 -6.53 5.03 -6.16
C CYS A 85 -6.76 4.55 -7.60
N VAL A 86 -6.29 5.31 -8.60
CA VAL A 86 -6.47 4.97 -10.00
C VAL A 86 -5.80 3.64 -10.34
N ILE A 87 -4.53 3.42 -9.97
CA ILE A 87 -3.81 2.20 -10.33
C ILE A 87 -4.47 0.97 -9.70
N LEU A 88 -4.74 1.01 -8.40
CA LEU A 88 -5.29 -0.15 -7.68
C LEU A 88 -6.69 -0.54 -8.19
N HIS A 89 -7.57 0.45 -8.39
CA HIS A 89 -8.89 0.19 -8.97
C HIS A 89 -8.78 -0.30 -10.41
N SER A 90 -7.87 0.26 -11.21
CA SER A 90 -7.67 -0.19 -12.59
C SER A 90 -7.25 -1.66 -12.62
N ILE A 91 -6.27 -2.06 -11.79
CA ILE A 91 -5.85 -3.46 -11.69
C ILE A 91 -7.04 -4.35 -11.31
N PHE A 92 -7.84 -3.93 -10.32
CA PHE A 92 -9.01 -4.71 -9.90
C PHE A 92 -10.00 -4.91 -11.06
N PHE A 93 -10.44 -3.83 -11.71
CA PHE A 93 -11.46 -3.90 -12.75
C PHE A 93 -10.98 -4.59 -14.04
N THR A 94 -9.69 -4.51 -14.39
CA THR A 94 -9.15 -5.21 -15.56
C THR A 94 -9.01 -6.71 -15.36
N HIS A 95 -9.06 -7.21 -14.12
CA HIS A 95 -8.96 -8.62 -13.76
C HIS A 95 -10.29 -9.19 -13.26
N LEU A 96 -11.40 -8.49 -13.48
CA LEU A 96 -12.72 -9.07 -13.27
C LEU A 96 -13.05 -9.98 -14.44
N GLU A 97 -13.21 -11.26 -14.15
CA GLU A 97 -13.60 -12.29 -15.10
C GLU A 97 -14.93 -12.93 -14.70
N ARG A 98 -15.59 -13.57 -15.66
CA ARG A 98 -16.82 -14.32 -15.40
C ARG A 98 -16.48 -15.81 -15.35
N TRP A 99 -16.63 -16.43 -14.18
CA TRP A 99 -16.48 -17.87 -13.96
C TRP A 99 -17.74 -18.44 -13.32
N ASP A 100 -18.27 -19.53 -13.88
CA ASP A 100 -19.47 -20.24 -13.39
C ASP A 100 -20.59 -19.30 -12.94
N GLU A 101 -20.97 -18.39 -13.85
CA GLU A 101 -22.01 -17.37 -13.67
C GLU A 101 -21.73 -16.28 -12.62
N LYS A 102 -20.58 -16.30 -11.94
CA LYS A 102 -20.16 -15.28 -10.99
C LYS A 102 -19.12 -14.35 -11.62
N ILE A 103 -19.12 -13.10 -11.18
CA ILE A 103 -18.02 -12.17 -11.45
C ILE A 103 -17.00 -12.35 -10.34
N VAL A 104 -15.80 -12.77 -10.71
CA VAL A 104 -14.70 -13.01 -9.77
C VAL A 104 -13.48 -12.20 -10.20
N PHE A 105 -12.69 -11.78 -9.22
CA PHE A 105 -11.34 -11.31 -9.50
C PHE A 105 -10.47 -12.54 -9.80
N ALA A 106 -9.86 -12.58 -10.99
CA ALA A 106 -8.96 -13.66 -11.39
C ALA A 106 -7.71 -13.07 -12.03
N ALA A 107 -6.54 -13.51 -11.58
CA ALA A 107 -5.28 -13.01 -12.10
C ALA A 107 -4.21 -14.09 -12.13
N ASN A 108 -3.40 -14.09 -13.18
CA ASN A 108 -2.23 -14.94 -13.27
C ASN A 108 -1.20 -14.55 -12.20
N ASP A 109 -0.66 -15.56 -11.51
CA ASP A 109 0.45 -15.41 -10.57
C ASP A 109 1.66 -16.26 -11.04
N PRO A 110 2.84 -15.66 -11.32
CA PRO A 110 3.20 -14.26 -11.12
C PRO A 110 2.95 -13.35 -12.34
N SER A 111 2.09 -12.34 -12.18
CA SER A 111 1.98 -11.20 -13.10
C SER A 111 2.55 -9.92 -12.49
N LEU A 112 3.00 -8.98 -13.32
CA LEU A 112 3.54 -7.68 -12.86
C LEU A 112 2.50 -6.90 -12.04
N LEU A 113 1.23 -6.96 -12.46
CA LEU A 113 0.14 -6.25 -11.79
C LEU A 113 -0.20 -6.89 -10.44
N MET A 114 -0.16 -8.22 -10.34
CA MET A 114 -0.31 -8.91 -9.06
C MET A 114 0.85 -8.58 -8.11
N SER A 115 2.09 -8.60 -8.63
CA SER A 115 3.26 -8.21 -7.84
C SER A 115 3.14 -6.77 -7.33
N TYR A 116 2.60 -5.85 -8.13
CA TYR A 116 2.30 -4.50 -7.68
C TYR A 116 1.29 -4.49 -6.52
N LEU A 117 0.18 -5.22 -6.64
CA LEU A 117 -0.81 -5.31 -5.55
C LEU A 117 -0.19 -5.84 -4.25
N THR A 118 0.55 -6.94 -4.34
CA THR A 118 1.18 -7.59 -3.17
C THR A 118 2.18 -6.68 -2.49
N HIS A 119 3.06 -6.02 -3.24
CA HIS A 119 4.09 -5.15 -2.65
C HIS A 119 3.56 -3.76 -2.24
N ASN A 120 2.43 -3.32 -2.79
CA ASN A 120 1.82 -2.03 -2.45
C ASN A 120 0.74 -2.17 -1.35
N TYR A 121 0.50 -3.38 -0.86
CA TYR A 121 -0.37 -3.62 0.29
C TYR A 121 0.35 -3.20 1.58
N PRO A 122 -0.21 -2.28 2.40
CA PRO A 122 0.40 -1.92 3.67
C PRO A 122 0.37 -3.10 4.64
N TYR A 123 1.55 -3.52 5.12
CA TYR A 123 1.71 -4.63 6.08
C TYR A 123 0.89 -4.49 7.37
N PHE A 124 0.47 -3.27 7.71
CA PHE A 124 -0.48 -3.07 8.80
C PHE A 124 -1.79 -3.84 8.58
N PHE A 125 -2.27 -3.95 7.35
CA PHE A 125 -3.50 -4.69 7.06
C PHE A 125 -3.29 -6.20 6.97
N ASP A 126 -2.06 -6.71 7.01
CA ASP A 126 -1.83 -8.16 7.13
C ASP A 126 -2.32 -8.69 8.47
N ILE A 127 -2.48 -7.84 9.49
CA ILE A 127 -3.11 -8.25 10.76
C ILE A 127 -4.54 -8.77 10.54
N MET A 128 -5.20 -8.45 9.43
CA MET A 128 -6.51 -8.98 9.08
C MET A 128 -6.48 -10.51 8.86
N TYR A 129 -5.33 -11.08 8.52
CA TYR A 129 -5.14 -12.54 8.49
C TYR A 129 -5.37 -13.18 9.87
N LEU A 130 -5.06 -12.48 10.96
CA LEU A 130 -5.31 -12.98 12.32
C LEU A 130 -6.80 -13.14 12.64
N PHE A 131 -7.68 -12.49 11.87
CA PHE A 131 -9.13 -12.46 12.09
C PHE A 131 -9.92 -13.28 11.06
N GLY A 132 -9.25 -14.19 10.34
CA GLY A 132 -9.89 -15.13 9.43
C GLY A 132 -9.49 -14.99 7.95
N GLY A 133 -8.63 -14.03 7.61
CA GLY A 133 -8.05 -13.89 6.25
C GLY A 133 -9.08 -13.88 5.13
N PHE A 134 -8.63 -14.11 3.90
CA PHE A 134 -9.49 -14.54 2.80
C PHE A 134 -8.92 -15.84 2.24
N GLU A 135 -9.77 -16.85 2.06
CA GLU A 135 -9.37 -18.08 1.38
C GLU A 135 -9.09 -17.77 -0.10
N VAL A 136 -8.01 -18.35 -0.63
CA VAL A 136 -7.59 -18.17 -2.02
C VAL A 136 -7.58 -19.54 -2.69
N PHE A 137 -8.22 -19.61 -3.86
CA PHE A 137 -8.11 -20.77 -4.73
C PHE A 137 -6.99 -20.51 -5.73
N PHE A 138 -6.04 -21.43 -5.77
CA PHE A 138 -5.01 -21.50 -6.80
C PHE A 138 -5.38 -22.64 -7.74
N ASP A 139 -5.98 -22.30 -8.89
CA ASP A 139 -6.28 -23.27 -9.95
C ASP A 139 -5.49 -22.93 -11.21
N GLY A 140 -4.66 -23.86 -11.68
CA GLY A 140 -3.87 -23.68 -12.91
C GLY A 140 -2.91 -22.48 -12.96
N GLY A 141 -2.55 -21.88 -11.81
CA GLY A 141 -1.73 -20.66 -11.75
C GLY A 141 -2.52 -19.34 -11.67
N PHE A 142 -3.85 -19.42 -11.57
CA PHE A 142 -4.71 -18.27 -11.30
C PHE A 142 -4.94 -18.11 -9.81
N PHE A 143 -4.75 -16.89 -9.34
CA PHE A 143 -5.20 -16.42 -8.03
C PHE A 143 -6.66 -16.01 -8.13
N VAL A 144 -7.53 -16.66 -7.33
CA VAL A 144 -8.94 -16.28 -7.19
C VAL A 144 -9.33 -16.23 -5.71
N PRO A 145 -9.71 -15.05 -5.18
CA PRO A 145 -10.17 -14.94 -3.81
C PRO A 145 -11.59 -15.53 -3.68
N SER A 146 -11.82 -16.27 -2.60
CA SER A 146 -13.12 -16.84 -2.23
C SER A 146 -14.27 -15.81 -2.18
N ASN A 147 -13.94 -14.56 -1.87
CA ASN A 147 -14.88 -13.44 -1.88
C ASN A 147 -14.26 -12.21 -2.55
N THR A 148 -14.68 -11.93 -3.78
CA THR A 148 -14.18 -10.82 -4.59
C THR A 148 -14.48 -9.45 -3.98
N LEU A 149 -15.65 -9.27 -3.34
CA LEU A 149 -16.00 -8.00 -2.69
C LEU A 149 -15.14 -7.76 -1.45
N TYR A 150 -14.95 -8.80 -0.64
CA TYR A 150 -14.08 -8.69 0.53
C TYR A 150 -12.64 -8.39 0.12
N TYR A 151 -12.10 -9.12 -0.87
CA TYR A 151 -10.78 -8.84 -1.44
C TYR A 151 -10.66 -7.41 -1.97
N TYR A 152 -11.67 -6.90 -2.68
CA TYR A 152 -11.70 -5.51 -3.13
C TYR A 152 -11.59 -4.53 -1.95
N VAL A 153 -12.38 -4.74 -0.89
CA VAL A 153 -12.35 -3.85 0.28
C VAL A 153 -10.98 -3.92 0.96
N THR A 154 -10.46 -5.12 1.23
CA THR A 154 -9.23 -5.30 1.97
C THR A 154 -8.01 -4.88 1.18
N SER A 155 -7.92 -5.26 -0.09
CA SER A 155 -6.71 -5.13 -0.91
C SER A 155 -6.69 -3.90 -1.81
N ILE A 156 -7.83 -3.22 -1.98
CA ILE A 156 -7.93 -1.99 -2.79
C ILE A 156 -8.39 -0.81 -1.93
N VAL A 157 -9.60 -0.88 -1.36
CA VAL A 157 -10.23 0.26 -0.69
C VAL A 157 -9.46 0.69 0.56
N LEU A 158 -9.10 -0.26 1.43
CA LEU A 158 -8.37 0.02 2.66
C LEU A 158 -6.95 0.58 2.39
N PRO A 159 -6.13 0.02 1.48
CA PRO A 159 -4.85 0.62 1.08
C PRO A 159 -4.99 2.03 0.53
N VAL A 160 -5.98 2.30 -0.33
CA VAL A 160 -6.21 3.66 -0.85
C VAL A 160 -6.55 4.63 0.29
N LEU A 161 -7.50 4.25 1.14
CA LEU A 161 -7.89 5.07 2.29
C LEU A 161 -6.70 5.31 3.22
N TYR A 162 -5.89 4.29 3.47
CA TYR A 162 -4.65 4.38 4.22
C TYR A 162 -3.71 5.42 3.62
N TYR A 163 -3.43 5.36 2.31
CA TYR A 163 -2.56 6.34 1.66
C TYR A 163 -3.10 7.76 1.72
N PHE A 164 -4.42 7.96 1.66
CA PHE A 164 -5.03 9.27 1.90
C PHE A 164 -4.83 9.75 3.34
N LEU A 165 -5.12 8.89 4.32
CA LEU A 165 -5.05 9.22 5.74
C LEU A 165 -3.63 9.51 6.20
N ILE A 166 -2.65 8.68 5.84
CA ILE A 166 -1.26 8.95 6.23
C ILE A 166 -0.78 10.26 5.61
N THR A 167 -1.18 10.57 4.38
CA THR A 167 -0.82 11.83 3.74
C THR A 167 -1.42 13.03 4.45
N PHE A 168 -2.68 12.94 4.85
CA PHE A 168 -3.34 13.95 5.66
C PHE A 168 -2.65 14.15 7.02
N VAL A 169 -2.31 13.06 7.71
CA VAL A 169 -1.61 13.11 9.00
C VAL A 169 -0.22 13.72 8.83
N SER A 170 0.55 13.32 7.81
CA SER A 170 1.88 13.88 7.53
C SER A 170 1.83 15.39 7.32
N ILE A 171 0.83 15.89 6.59
CA ILE A 171 0.64 17.33 6.40
C ILE A 171 0.39 18.04 7.73
N LYS A 172 -0.49 17.49 8.57
CA LYS A 172 -0.80 18.06 9.89
C LYS A 172 0.42 18.08 10.80
N VAL A 173 1.13 16.95 10.88
CA VAL A 173 2.34 16.80 11.70
C VAL A 173 3.45 17.74 11.22
N SER A 174 3.74 17.79 9.92
CA SER A 174 4.73 18.71 9.35
C SER A 174 4.41 20.18 9.60
N LYS A 175 3.14 20.58 9.52
CA LYS A 175 2.71 21.96 9.86
C LYS A 175 2.94 22.27 11.33
N LYS A 176 2.68 21.31 12.22
CA LYS A 176 2.90 21.46 13.66
C LYS A 176 4.39 21.58 13.96
N ILE A 177 5.22 20.68 13.43
CA ILE A 177 6.68 20.68 13.65
C ILE A 177 7.32 22.01 13.24
N ARG A 178 6.91 22.59 12.10
CA ARG A 178 7.49 23.85 11.59
C ARG A 178 6.96 25.13 12.22
N LYS A 179 5.88 25.03 13.01
CA LYS A 179 5.34 26.17 13.77
C LYS A 179 6.13 26.38 15.07
N TYR A 180 6.83 25.34 15.52
CA TYR A 180 7.87 25.39 16.54
C TYR A 180 9.24 25.50 15.86
#